data_AF-A0A7Z0NBI7-F1
#
_entry.id   AF-A0A7Z0NBI7-F1
#
_cell.length_a   1.000
_cell.length_b   1.000
_cell.length_c   1.000
_cell.angle_alpha   90.00
_cell.angle_beta   90.00
_cell.angle_gamma   90.00
#
_symmetry.space_group_name_H-M   'P 1'
#
loop_
_entity.id
_entity.type
_entity.pdbx_description
1 polymer ?
#
loop_
_entity_poly.entity_id
_entity_poly.type
_entity_poly.pdbx_seq_one_letter_code
_entity_poly.pdbx_strand_id
1 'polypeptide(L)' 'MVRKLDCAVIKSAHQLREDQQEQAFDTVYGVFEEGSELYPGSALKEKNHIQIAVRNPQSIIGYFRPEQLINL' A
#
# COMPACT_ATOMS: atom_id res chain seq x y z
N MET A 1 1.40 -6.45 -10.15
CA MET A 1 1.90 -5.34 -9.32
C MET A 1 3.22 -4.78 -9.87
N VAL A 2 3.19 -3.57 -10.43
CA VAL A 2 4.40 -2.86 -10.91
C VAL A 2 4.81 -1.84 -9.85
N ARG A 3 5.62 -2.26 -8.87
CA ARG A 3 5.99 -1.44 -7.70
C ARG A 3 6.56 -0.06 -8.01
N LYS A 4 7.15 0.13 -9.19
CA LYS A 4 7.70 1.42 -9.62
C LYS A 4 6.60 2.45 -9.91
N LEU A 5 5.47 2.03 -10.46
CA LEU A 5 4.35 2.92 -10.76
C LEU A 5 3.63 3.33 -9.48
N ASP A 6 3.37 2.38 -8.57
CA ASP A 6 2.78 2.66 -7.25
C ASP A 6 3.65 3.68 -6.48
N CYS A 7 4.97 3.49 -6.50
CA CYS A 7 5.92 4.43 -5.91
C CYS A 7 5.87 5.82 -6.56
N ALA A 8 5.74 5.89 -7.90
CA ALA A 8 5.65 7.16 -8.62
C ALA A 8 4.37 7.92 -8.24
N VAL A 9 3.22 7.24 -8.18
CA VAL A 9 1.94 7.85 -7.77
C VAL A 9 2.03 8.43 -6.36
N ILE A 10 2.56 7.66 -5.39
CA ILE A 10 2.74 8.13 -4.01
C ILE A 10 3.65 9.36 -3.98
N LYS A 11 4.78 9.34 -4.70
CA LYS A 11 5.70 10.48 -4.78
C LYS A 11 5.03 11.71 -5.40
N SER A 12 4.28 11.55 -6.48
CA SER A 12 3.54 12.65 -7.12
C SER A 12 2.50 13.26 -6.18
N ALA A 13 1.75 12.44 -5.44
CA ALA A 13 0.79 12.93 -4.45
C ALA A 13 1.48 13.77 -3.35
N HIS A 14 2.68 13.39 -2.93
CA HIS A 14 3.44 14.19 -1.97
C HIS A 14 4.00 15.48 -2.56
N GLN A 15 4.46 15.47 -3.81
CA GLN A 15 4.91 16.69 -4.48
C GLN A 15 3.78 17.72 -4.55
N LEU A 16 2.57 17.28 -4.93
CA LEU A 16 1.40 18.16 -4.98
C LEU A 16 1.08 18.80 -3.62
N ARG A 17 1.26 18.06 -2.52
CA ARG A 17 1.06 18.60 -1.17
C ARG A 17 2.13 19.61 -0.79
N GLU A 18 3.39 19.33 -1.14
CA GLU A 18 4.49 20.28 -0.95
C GLU A 18 4.23 21.60 -1.70
N ASP A 19 3.82 21.51 -2.97
CA ASP A 19 3.50 22.66 -3.82
C ASP A 19 2.34 23.49 -3.25
N GLN A 20 1.42 22.85 -2.52
CA GLN A 20 0.27 23.48 -1.84
C GLN A 20 0.56 23.87 -0.38
N GLN A 21 1.80 23.69 0.09
CA GLN A 21 2.20 23.90 1.49
C GLN A 21 1.36 23.10 2.51
N GLU A 22 0.89 21.91 2.12
CA GLU A 22 0.16 21.01 2.99
C GLU A 22 1.09 20.00 3.69
N GLN A 23 0.65 19.50 4.84
CA GLN A 23 1.40 18.50 5.61
C GLN A 23 1.57 17.20 4.80
N ALA A 24 2.80 16.66 4.76
CA ALA A 24 3.07 15.35 4.16
C ALA A 24 2.45 14.20 4.97
N PHE A 25 2.02 13.14 4.29
CA PHE A 25 1.65 11.89 4.98
C PHE A 25 2.89 11.12 5.43
N ASP A 26 2.84 10.61 6.65
CA ASP A 26 3.86 9.70 7.21
C ASP A 26 3.70 8.27 6.67
N THR A 27 2.47 7.82 6.45
CA THR A 27 2.13 6.48 5.94
C THR A 27 0.93 6.58 5.00
N VAL A 28 1.00 5.84 3.89
CA VAL A 28 -0.11 5.68 2.94
C VAL A 28 -0.62 4.25 3.02
N TYR A 29 -1.94 4.09 3.15
CA TYR A 29 -2.64 2.80 3.09
C TYR A 29 -3.56 2.81 1.87
N GLY A 30 -3.39 1.82 0.99
CA GLY A 30 -4.23 1.66 -0.20
C GLY A 30 -4.80 0.25 -0.27
N VAL A 31 -6.11 0.16 -0.53
CA VAL A 31 -6.77 -1.10 -0.92
C VAL A 31 -6.67 -1.21 -2.43
N PHE A 32 -6.21 -2.35 -2.90
CA PHE A 32 -6.07 -2.66 -4.32
C PHE A 32 -6.94 -3.86 -4.64
N GLU A 33 -7.97 -3.59 -5.43
CA GLU A 33 -8.93 -4.57 -5.88
C GLU A 33 -8.58 -4.93 -7.33
N GLU A 34 -7.98 -6.11 -7.52
CA GLU A 34 -7.58 -6.59 -8.84
C GLU A 34 -8.44 -7.80 -9.25
N GLY A 35 -8.83 -7.85 -10.52
CA GLY A 35 -9.56 -8.96 -11.12
C GLY A 35 -11.09 -8.81 -11.07
N SER A 36 -11.79 -9.89 -11.43
CA SER A 36 -13.25 -9.94 -11.44
C SER A 36 -13.81 -10.11 -10.03
N GLU A 37 -15.12 -9.95 -9.89
CA GLU A 37 -15.82 -10.31 -8.65
C GLU A 37 -15.58 -11.79 -8.33
N LEU A 38 -15.15 -12.08 -7.10
CA LEU A 38 -14.91 -13.43 -6.60
C LEU A 38 -16.22 -14.24 -6.53
N TYR A 39 -17.33 -13.54 -6.27
CA TYR A 39 -18.69 -14.08 -6.29
C TYR A 39 -19.62 -13.09 -6.98
N PRO A 40 -20.66 -13.54 -7.70
CA PRO A 40 -21.60 -12.64 -8.36
C PRO A 40 -22.22 -11.63 -7.39
N GLY A 41 -22.06 -10.34 -7.67
CA GLY A 41 -22.58 -9.24 -6.86
C GLY A 41 -21.71 -8.87 -5.64
N SER A 42 -20.53 -9.46 -5.50
CA SER A 42 -19.61 -9.22 -4.38
C SER A 42 -18.62 -8.10 -4.67
N ALA A 43 -18.30 -7.29 -3.66
CA ALA A 43 -17.16 -6.36 -3.70
C ALA A 43 -15.80 -7.08 -3.55
N LEU A 44 -15.79 -8.34 -3.10
CA LEU A 44 -14.55 -9.12 -3.08
C LEU A 44 -14.12 -9.40 -4.51
N LYS A 45 -12.93 -8.95 -4.92
CA LYS A 45 -12.31 -9.36 -6.18
C LYS A 45 -11.37 -10.54 -5.97
N GLU A 46 -11.01 -11.19 -7.07
CA GLU A 46 -10.07 -12.33 -7.10
C GLU A 46 -8.75 -12.04 -6.37
N LYS A 47 -8.25 -10.79 -6.43
CA LYS A 47 -6.95 -10.39 -5.88
C LYS A 47 -7.03 -9.08 -5.11
N ASN A 48 -7.87 -9.08 -4.08
CA ASN A 48 -7.85 -7.99 -3.10
C ASN A 48 -6.58 -8.07 -2.25
N HIS A 49 -5.81 -6.99 -2.26
CA HIS A 49 -4.64 -6.85 -1.42
C HIS A 49 -4.52 -5.41 -0.91
N ILE A 50 -3.82 -5.25 0.20
CA ILE A 50 -3.48 -3.92 0.72
C ILE A 50 -2.03 -3.62 0.37
N GLN A 51 -1.73 -2.35 0.15
CA GLN A 51 -0.35 -1.86 0.16
C GLN A 51 -0.22 -0.78 1.24
N ILE A 52 0.89 -0.87 1.97
CA ILE A 52 1.28 0.13 2.97
C ILE A 52 2.64 0.69 2.54
N ALA A 53 2.73 2.00 2.43
CA ALA A 53 3.97 2.72 2.18
C ALA A 53 4.27 3.64 3.37
N VAL A 54 5.26 3.28 4.18
CA VAL A 54 5.75 4.10 5.28
C VAL A 54 6.85 5.02 4.77
N ARG A 55 6.65 6.34 4.85
CA ARG A 55 7.64 7.34 4.45
C ARG A 55 8.46 7.85 5.61
N ASN A 56 7.82 8.02 6.77
CA ASN A 56 8.50 8.41 8.00
C ASN A 56 8.89 7.16 8.78
N PRO A 57 10.20 6.83 8.89
CA PRO A 57 10.64 5.65 9.62
C PRO A 57 10.28 5.69 11.11
N GLN A 58 10.05 6.88 11.69
CA GLN A 58 9.61 7.02 13.09
C GLN A 58 8.20 6.47 13.32
N SER A 59 7.40 6.30 12.26
CA SER A 59 6.08 5.64 12.35
C SER A 59 6.19 4.12 12.48
N ILE A 60 7.39 3.54 12.36
CA ILE A 60 7.63 2.10 12.54
C ILE A 60 7.91 1.83 14.01
N ILE A 61 6.91 1.30 14.73
CA ILE A 61 7.03 0.93 16.15
C ILE A 61 7.84 -0.37 16.32
N GLY A 62 7.80 -1.23 15.31
CA GLY A 62 8.55 -2.48 15.27
C GLY A 62 8.23 -3.27 14.00
N TYR A 63 9.03 -4.29 13.71
CA TYR A 63 8.73 -5.27 12.66
C TYR A 63 9.11 -6.66 13.15
N PHE A 64 8.37 -7.66 12.69
CA PHE A 64 8.74 -9.05 12.85
C PHE A 64 9.08 -9.61 11.48
N ARG A 65 10.16 -10.40 11.41
CA ARG A 65 10.47 -11.19 10.23
C ARG A 65 9.92 -12.59 10.49
N PRO A 66 8.89 -13.05 9.77
CA PRO A 66 8.38 -14.39 9.96
C PRO A 66 9.50 -15.39 9.66
N GLU A 67 9.64 -16.41 10.51
CA GLU A 67 10.48 -17.57 10.20
C GLU A 67 9.90 -18.28 8.98
N GLN A 68 10.75 -18.87 8.15
CA GLN A 68 10.27 -19.71 7.05
C GLN A 68 9.43 -20.83 7.65
N LEU A 69 8.19 -20.99 7.18
CA LEU A 69 7.40 -22.18 7.49
C LEU A 69 8.21 -23.39 7.01
N ILE A 70 8.70 -24.19 7.96
CA ILE A 70 9.25 -25.50 7.67
C ILE A 70 8.07 -26.30 7.12
N ASN A 71 8.16 -26.73 5.85
CA ASN A 71 7.13 -27.56 5.24
C ASN A 71 6.93 -28.81 6.11
N LEU A 72 5.71 -29.01 6.61
CA LEU A 72 5.24 -30.27 7.19
C LEU A 72 4.81 -31.23 6.07
#